data_AF-A0A522WF37-F1
#
_entry.id   AF-A0A522WF37-F1
#
_cell.length_a   1.000
_cell.length_b   1.000
_cell.length_c   1.000
_cell.angle_alpha   90.00
_cell.angle_beta   90.00
_cell.angle_gamma   90.00
#
_symmetry.space_group_name_H-M   'P 1'
#
loop_
_entity.id
_entity.type
_entity.pdbx_description
1 polymer ?
#
loop_
_entity_poly.entity_id
_entity_poly.type
_entity_poly.pdbx_seq_one_letter_code
_entity_poly.pdbx_strand_id
1 'polypeptide(L)'
;MAADISYAVQEAVGNAVIHGNLGLDGAMRASMEELRQFAADMERRLGDPAYAHLPITIAARRHGDGVAISVEDSGGGFHHPSVRPPASAAAGGLGLTIIRKCCRRLRFSRDGRRITMVFG
;
A
#
# COMPACT_ATOMS: atom_id res chain seq x y z
N MET A 1 8.77 10.05 -15.15
CA MET A 1 7.72 9.07 -15.57
C MET A 1 8.08 7.63 -15.21
N ALA A 2 9.11 7.01 -15.81
CA ALA A 2 9.44 5.60 -15.51
C ALA A 2 9.88 5.37 -14.05
N ALA A 3 10.71 6.26 -13.50
CA ALA A 3 11.11 6.22 -12.08
C ALA A 3 9.91 6.42 -11.15
N ASP A 4 9.03 7.37 -11.46
CA ASP A 4 7.82 7.64 -10.67
C ASP A 4 6.87 6.43 -10.63
N ILE A 5 6.70 5.76 -11.77
CA ILE A 5 5.94 4.52 -11.84
C ILE A 5 6.58 3.45 -10.95
N SER A 6 7.90 3.27 -11.04
CA SER A 6 8.62 2.26 -10.24
C SER A 6 8.43 2.49 -8.74
N TYR A 7 8.67 3.72 -8.26
CA TYR A 7 8.51 4.06 -6.85
C TYR A 7 7.07 3.88 -6.39
N ALA A 8 6.09 4.40 -7.15
CA ALA A 8 4.69 4.30 -6.78
C ALA A 8 4.19 2.84 -6.75
N VAL A 9 4.61 2.01 -7.71
CA VAL A 9 4.25 0.59 -7.75
C VAL A 9 4.92 -0.18 -6.62
N GLN A 10 6.19 0.07 -6.34
CA GLN A 10 6.90 -0.57 -5.22
C GLN A 10 6.20 -0.28 -3.89
N GLU A 11 5.86 0.98 -3.63
CA GLU A 11 5.15 1.38 -2.42
C GLU A 11 3.72 0.80 -2.37
N ALA A 12 3.01 0.77 -3.50
CA ALA A 12 1.66 0.22 -3.56
C ALA A 12 1.64 -1.30 -3.32
N VAL A 13 2.60 -2.03 -3.88
CA VAL A 13 2.77 -3.48 -3.65
C VAL A 13 3.20 -3.75 -2.21
N GLY A 14 4.13 -2.98 -1.66
CA GLY A 14 4.52 -3.08 -0.25
C GLY A 14 3.33 -2.90 0.69
N ASN A 15 2.48 -1.91 0.44
CA ASN A 15 1.25 -1.69 1.20
C ASN A 15 0.25 -2.86 1.04
N ALA A 16 0.05 -3.35 -0.19
CA ALA A 16 -0.83 -4.48 -0.46
C ALA A 16 -0.39 -5.76 0.25
N VAL A 17 0.93 -6.02 0.33
CA VAL A 17 1.47 -7.14 1.11
C VAL A 17 1.30 -6.90 2.61
N ILE A 18 1.89 -5.82 3.14
CA ILE A 18 2.05 -5.63 4.59
C ILE A 18 0.73 -5.28 5.26
N HIS A 19 0.01 -4.30 4.72
CA HIS A 19 -1.22 -3.77 5.30
C HIS A 19 -2.47 -4.46 4.76
N GLY A 20 -2.43 -4.93 3.51
CA GLY A 20 -3.50 -5.70 2.90
C GLY A 20 -3.49 -7.15 3.36
N ASN A 21 -2.79 -8.01 2.62
CA ASN A 21 -2.81 -9.45 2.81
C ASN A 21 -2.32 -9.89 4.18
N LEU A 22 -1.18 -9.35 4.64
CA LEU A 22 -0.67 -9.67 5.97
C LEU A 22 -1.42 -8.93 7.06
N GLY A 23 -2.24 -7.90 6.79
CA GLY A 23 -3.03 -7.19 7.80
C GLY A 23 -2.23 -6.70 9.01
N LEU A 24 -0.99 -6.27 8.81
CA LEU A 24 -0.12 -5.73 9.85
C LEU A 24 -0.31 -4.21 9.91
N ASP A 25 -0.58 -3.67 11.09
CA ASP A 25 -0.72 -2.23 11.25
C ASP A 25 0.64 -1.53 11.11
N GLY A 26 0.67 -0.48 10.29
CA GLY A 26 1.83 0.38 10.10
C GLY A 26 2.02 1.42 11.20
N ALA A 27 1.49 1.17 12.41
CA ALA A 27 1.61 2.06 13.53
C ALA A 27 3.09 2.28 13.91
N MET A 28 3.36 3.44 14.52
CA MET A 28 4.70 3.84 14.96
C MET A 28 5.32 2.74 15.82
N ARG A 29 6.51 2.29 15.43
CA ARG A 29 7.40 1.48 16.27
C ARG A 29 8.24 2.48 17.04
N ALA A 30 7.71 2.98 18.14
CA ALA A 30 8.34 3.94 19.03
C ALA A 30 9.51 3.32 19.82
N SER A 31 9.62 1.99 19.82
CA SER A 31 10.65 1.22 20.53
C SER A 31 11.23 0.07 19.71
N MET A 32 12.43 -0.37 20.11
CA MET A 32 13.05 -1.59 19.57
C MET A 32 12.20 -2.84 19.80
N GLU A 33 11.38 -2.85 20.86
CA GLU A 33 10.52 -3.98 21.18
C GLU A 33 9.34 -4.09 20.21
N GLU A 34 8.67 -2.97 19.92
CA GLU A 34 7.61 -2.92 18.89
C GLU A 34 8.14 -3.30 17.50
N LEU A 35 9.41 -3.00 17.21
CA LEU A 35 10.06 -3.44 15.98
C LEU A 35 10.29 -4.95 15.92
N ARG A 36 10.74 -5.56 17.03
CA ARG A 36 10.88 -7.02 17.11
C ARG A 36 9.54 -7.72 17.00
N GLN A 37 8.53 -7.22 17.70
CA GLN A 37 7.18 -7.76 17.65
C GLN A 37 6.61 -7.71 16.23
N PHE A 38 6.76 -6.57 15.54
CA PHE A 38 6.37 -6.46 14.14
C PHE A 38 7.08 -7.47 13.25
N ALA A 39 8.40 -7.64 13.40
CA ALA A 39 9.17 -8.60 12.61
C ALA A 39 8.69 -10.03 12.85
N ALA A 40 8.45 -10.41 14.11
CA ALA A 40 7.92 -11.72 14.46
C ALA A 40 6.51 -11.96 13.89
N ASP A 41 5.63 -10.95 13.94
CA ASP A 41 4.30 -11.04 13.34
C ASP A 41 4.33 -11.16 11.82
N MET A 42 5.27 -10.47 11.17
CA MET A 42 5.50 -10.57 9.74
C MET A 42 5.99 -11.97 9.35
N GLU A 43 6.99 -12.52 10.04
CA GLU A 43 7.47 -13.89 9.81
C GLU A 43 6.37 -14.92 10.03
N ARG A 44 5.61 -14.78 11.13
CA ARG A 44 4.49 -15.67 11.44
C ARG A 44 3.42 -15.68 10.36
N ARG A 45 2.99 -14.52 9.85
CA ARG A 45 1.96 -14.45 8.80
C ARG A 45 2.49 -14.85 7.42
N LEU A 46 3.77 -14.62 7.14
CA LEU A 46 4.41 -15.16 5.93
C LEU A 46 4.53 -16.69 5.95
N GLY A 47 4.60 -17.30 7.14
CA GLY A 47 4.57 -18.75 7.32
C GLY A 47 3.17 -19.37 7.32
N ASP A 48 2.10 -18.56 7.34
CA ASP A 48 0.72 -19.02 7.39
C ASP A 48 0.07 -18.95 5.99
N PRO A 49 -0.30 -20.08 5.37
CA PRO A 49 -0.98 -20.14 4.08
C PRO A 49 -2.22 -19.25 3.98
N ALA A 50 -2.92 -19.01 5.08
CA ALA A 50 -4.11 -18.16 5.11
C ALA A 50 -3.82 -16.69 4.76
N TYR A 51 -2.58 -16.24 4.95
CA TYR A 51 -2.14 -14.87 4.62
C TYR A 51 -1.16 -14.86 3.45
N ALA A 52 -0.19 -15.79 3.43
CA ALA A 52 0.91 -15.80 2.47
C ALA A 52 0.50 -16.18 1.03
N HIS A 53 -0.61 -16.89 0.86
CA HIS A 53 -1.12 -17.28 -0.47
C HIS A 53 -2.21 -16.37 -1.00
N LEU A 54 -2.57 -15.32 -0.26
CA LEU A 54 -3.50 -14.33 -0.74
C LEU A 54 -2.90 -13.61 -1.97
N PRO A 55 -3.62 -13.52 -3.10
CA PRO A 55 -3.08 -12.92 -4.30
C PRO A 55 -3.00 -11.40 -4.19
N ILE A 56 -2.08 -10.83 -4.95
CA ILE A 56 -2.05 -9.40 -5.29
C ILE A 56 -2.19 -9.27 -6.79
N THR A 57 -3.16 -8.49 -7.24
CA THR A 57 -3.39 -8.24 -8.67
C THR A 57 -2.81 -6.89 -9.07
N ILE A 58 -1.89 -6.91 -10.03
CA ILE A 58 -1.35 -5.69 -10.66
C ILE A 58 -1.88 -5.62 -12.08
N ALA A 59 -2.50 -4.49 -12.44
CA ALA A 59 -3.01 -4.27 -13.79
C ALA A 59 -2.59 -2.89 -14.31
N ALA A 60 -2.09 -2.85 -15.54
CA ALA A 60 -1.78 -1.62 -16.25
C ALA A 60 -2.72 -1.48 -17.46
N ARG A 61 -3.25 -0.28 -17.67
CA ARG A 61 -4.09 0.05 -18.83
C ARG A 61 -3.74 1.42 -19.37
N ARG A 62 -3.83 1.59 -20.68
CA ARG A 62 -3.71 2.91 -21.30
C ARG A 62 -4.80 3.85 -20.75
N HIS A 63 -4.43 5.10 -20.48
CA HIS A 63 -5.34 6.13 -20.00
C HIS A 63 -5.00 7.47 -20.65
N GLY A 64 -5.72 7.81 -21.73
CA GLY A 64 -5.38 8.97 -22.56
C GLY A 64 -4.01 8.81 -23.22
N ASP A 65 -3.13 9.79 -22.99
CA ASP A 65 -1.71 9.80 -23.38
C ASP A 65 -0.79 9.07 -22.38
N GLY A 66 -1.33 8.64 -21.23
CA GLY A 66 -0.57 7.99 -20.17
C GLY A 66 -1.03 6.56 -19.83
N VAL A 67 -0.75 6.15 -18.60
CA VAL A 67 -1.03 4.80 -18.07
C VAL A 67 -1.70 4.89 -16.71
N ALA A 68 -2.72 4.06 -16.50
CA ALA A 68 -3.30 3.81 -15.19
C ALA A 68 -2.86 2.44 -14.69
N ILE A 69 -2.23 2.40 -13.53
CA ILE A 69 -1.80 1.17 -12.86
C ILE A 69 -2.63 0.99 -11.60
N SER A 70 -3.16 -0.20 -11.40
CA SER A 70 -3.84 -0.58 -10.15
C SER A 70 -3.14 -1.74 -9.48
N VAL A 71 -3.08 -1.68 -8.15
CA VAL A 71 -2.66 -2.78 -7.27
C VAL A 71 -3.84 -3.12 -6.37
N GLU A 72 -4.17 -4.39 -6.26
CA GLU A 72 -5.26 -4.89 -5.43
C GLU A 72 -4.81 -6.05 -4.56
N ASP A 73 -5.06 -5.93 -3.25
CA ASP A 73 -4.86 -7.00 -2.27
C ASP A 73 -6.17 -7.75 -1.97
N SER A 74 -6.05 -8.84 -1.21
CA SER A 74 -7.17 -9.69 -0.77
C SER A 74 -7.39 -9.60 0.75
N GLY A 75 -6.89 -8.54 1.38
CA GLY A 75 -7.03 -8.30 2.81
C GLY A 75 -8.37 -7.72 3.22
N GLY A 76 -8.44 -7.18 4.44
CA GLY A 76 -9.66 -6.58 5.00
C GLY A 76 -10.09 -5.27 4.33
N GLY A 77 -9.22 -4.66 3.52
CA GLY A 77 -9.41 -3.31 2.99
C GLY A 77 -9.05 -2.22 4.01
N PHE A 78 -9.02 -0.98 3.53
CA PHE A 78 -8.66 0.19 4.33
C PHE A 78 -9.72 1.28 4.18
N HIS A 79 -10.33 1.65 5.31
CA HIS A 79 -11.19 2.82 5.40
C HIS A 79 -10.31 4.03 5.74
N HIS A 80 -9.99 4.84 4.72
CA HIS A 80 -9.37 6.13 4.98
C HIS A 80 -10.35 6.95 5.83
N PRO A 81 -10.00 7.39 7.04
CA PRO A 81 -10.84 8.34 7.75
C PRO A 81 -10.89 9.60 6.88
N SER A 82 -12.08 9.91 6.36
CA SER A 82 -12.34 11.21 5.77
C SER A 82 -12.08 12.23 6.86
N VAL A 83 -10.94 12.93 6.80
CA VAL A 83 -10.63 14.25 7.41
C VAL A 83 -9.13 14.35 7.68
N ARG A 84 -8.50 15.30 6.97
CA ARG A 84 -7.15 15.87 7.13
C ARG A 84 -5.94 14.91 7.08
N PRO A 85 -4.85 15.29 6.38
CA PRO A 85 -3.57 14.65 6.62
C PRO A 85 -3.18 14.93 8.08
N PRO A 86 -2.86 13.93 8.91
CA PRO A 86 -2.24 14.21 10.19
C PRO A 86 -0.94 14.97 9.91
N ALA A 87 -0.69 16.01 10.71
CA ALA A 87 0.46 16.91 10.56
C ALA A 87 1.82 16.21 10.79
N SER A 88 1.83 14.92 11.07
CA SER A 88 3.03 14.09 11.17
C SER A 88 2.98 13.00 10.10
N ALA A 89 3.82 13.16 9.07
CA ALA A 89 4.12 12.16 8.04
C ALA A 89 4.94 10.97 8.58
N ALA A 90 4.61 10.47 9.76
CA ALA A 90 5.39 9.48 10.49
C ALA A 90 4.52 8.26 10.78
N ALA A 91 4.91 7.11 10.21
CA ALA A 91 4.30 5.79 10.29
C ALA A 91 3.03 5.59 9.42
N GLY A 92 3.11 4.71 8.41
CA GLY A 92 2.05 4.37 7.45
C GLY A 92 1.77 5.39 6.33
N GLY A 93 2.07 6.68 6.54
CA GLY A 93 1.75 7.76 5.59
C GLY A 93 2.81 8.04 4.52
N LEU A 94 4.05 7.55 4.66
CA LEU A 94 5.14 7.89 3.75
C LEU A 94 4.95 7.24 2.38
N GLY A 95 4.58 5.96 2.32
CA GLY A 95 4.33 5.26 1.05
C GLY A 95 3.21 5.93 0.24
N LEU A 96 2.09 6.27 0.89
CA LEU A 96 1.02 7.04 0.23
C LEU A 96 1.45 8.46 -0.16
N THR A 97 2.38 9.07 0.57
CA THR A 97 2.94 10.38 0.22
C THR A 97 3.83 10.27 -1.01
N ILE A 98 4.67 9.23 -1.11
CA ILE A 98 5.49 8.93 -2.29
C ILE A 98 4.57 8.70 -3.50
N ILE A 99 3.56 7.82 -3.36
CA ILE A 99 2.58 7.53 -4.41
C ILE A 99 1.89 8.82 -4.89
N ARG A 100 1.42 9.66 -3.97
CA ARG A 100 0.77 10.94 -4.29
C ARG A 100 1.68 11.91 -5.04
N LYS A 101 2.99 11.90 -4.76
CA LYS A 101 3.98 12.73 -5.49
C LYS A 101 4.30 12.19 -6.88
N CYS A 102 4.25 10.87 -7.05
CA CYS A 102 4.62 10.20 -8.30
C CYS A 102 3.50 10.13 -9.34
N CYS A 103 2.22 10.23 -8.95
CA CYS A 103 1.08 10.12 -9.88
C CYS A 103 0.24 11.40 -9.96
N ARG A 104 -0.40 11.64 -11.12
CA ARG A 104 -1.29 12.79 -11.34
C ARG A 104 -2.63 12.62 -10.64
N ARG A 105 -3.11 11.37 -10.52
CA ARG A 105 -4.37 11.04 -9.85
C ARG A 105 -4.22 9.74 -9.10
N LEU A 106 -4.81 9.72 -7.90
CA LEU A 106 -4.87 8.58 -7.01
C LEU A 106 -6.33 8.31 -6.65
N ARG A 107 -6.77 7.05 -6.72
CA ARG A 107 -8.10 6.62 -6.28
C ARG A 107 -8.03 5.31 -5.51
N PHE A 108 -8.91 5.18 -4.53
CA PHE A 108 -9.17 3.92 -3.82
C PHE A 108 -10.54 3.37 -4.22
N SER A 109 -10.67 2.05 -4.27
CA SER A 109 -11.90 1.33 -4.59
C SER A 109 -11.87 -0.08 -3.97
N ARG A 110 -12.92 -0.89 -4.16
CA ARG A 110 -13.04 -2.23 -3.57
C ARG A 110 -12.84 -2.20 -2.04
N ASP A 111 -13.54 -1.28 -1.38
CA ASP A 111 -13.46 -1.08 0.08
C ASP A 111 -12.03 -0.82 0.58
N GLY A 112 -11.23 -0.14 -0.24
CA GLY A 112 -9.85 0.22 0.07
C GLY A 112 -8.80 -0.82 -0.34
N ARG A 113 -9.21 -2.00 -0.81
CA ARG A 113 -8.30 -3.06 -1.29
C ARG A 113 -7.63 -2.73 -2.62
N ARG A 114 -8.19 -1.80 -3.40
CA ARG A 114 -7.62 -1.42 -4.71
C ARG A 114 -7.20 0.04 -4.74
N ILE A 115 -5.92 0.26 -4.94
CA ILE A 115 -5.33 1.55 -5.27
C ILE A 115 -5.17 1.67 -6.79
N THR A 116 -5.51 2.83 -7.36
CA THR A 116 -5.32 3.13 -8.79
C THR A 116 -4.58 4.46 -8.95
N MET A 117 -3.46 4.41 -9.66
CA MET A 117 -2.54 5.52 -9.89
C MET A 117 -2.52 5.84 -11.39
N VAL A 118 -2.72 7.11 -11.75
CA VAL A 118 -2.66 7.57 -13.14
C VAL A 118 -1.41 8.40 -13.35
N PHE A 119 -0.62 8.01 -14.35
CA PHE A 119 0.59 8.67 -14.81
C PHE A 119 0.36 9.17 -16.23
N GLY A 120 0.97 10.31 -16.57
CA GLY A 120 0.95 10.91 -17.91
C GLY A 120 1.95 12.03 -17.97
#